data_AF-A0A522W102-F1
#
_entry.id   AF-A0A522W102-F1
#
_cell.length_a   1.000
_cell.length_b   1.000
_cell.length_c   1.000
_cell.angle_alpha   90.00
_cell.angle_beta   90.00
_cell.angle_gamma   90.00
#
_symmetry.space_group_name_H-M   'P 1'
#
loop_
_entity.id
_entity.type
_entity.pdbx_description
1 polymer ?
#
loop_
_entity_poly.entity_id
_entity_poly.type
_entity_poly.pdbx_seq_one_letter_code
_entity_poly.pdbx_strand_id
1 'polypeptide(L)' 'MHNPPHPGEVLQDTVLAKGRISVTEFADRLGVSRVALSRVVNARAAVSADMALR' A
#
# COMPACT_ATOMS: atom_id res chain seq x y z
N MET A 1 -7.00 -18.48 -16.99
CA MET A 1 -6.91 -18.26 -15.53
C MET A 1 -6.87 -16.77 -15.27
N HIS A 2 -7.76 -16.23 -14.43
CA HIS A 2 -7.70 -14.85 -13.98
C HIS A 2 -6.74 -14.76 -12.80
N ASN A 3 -5.66 -14.00 -12.94
CA ASN A 3 -4.71 -13.70 -11.87
C ASN A 3 -4.79 -12.19 -11.59
N PRO A 4 -5.73 -11.72 -10.76
CA PRO A 4 -5.84 -10.30 -10.45
C PRO A 4 -4.57 -9.83 -9.73
N PRO A 5 -4.12 -8.59 -9.98
CA PRO A 5 -2.96 -8.03 -9.30
C PRO A 5 -3.23 -7.93 -7.79
N HIS A 6 -2.16 -8.02 -7.00
CA HIS A 6 -2.28 -7.84 -5.56
C HIS A 6 -2.73 -6.39 -5.28
N PRO A 7 -3.64 -6.15 -4.31
CA PRO A 7 -4.13 -4.80 -4.01
C PRO A 7 -3.01 -3.78 -3.71
N GLY A 8 -1.91 -4.25 -3.11
CA GLY A 8 -0.73 -3.43 -2.86
C GLY A 8 0.04 -3.00 -4.10
N GLU A 9 0.04 -3.81 -5.16
CA GLU A 9 0.64 -3.42 -6.44
C GLU A 9 -0.19 -2.30 -7.09
N VAL A 10 -1.52 -2.38 -6.98
CA VAL A 10 -2.42 -1.31 -7.42
C VAL A 10 -2.18 -0.02 -6.63
N LEU A 11 -1.96 -0.10 -5.32
CA LEU A 11 -1.60 1.07 -4.49
C LEU A 11 -0.24 1.68 -4.92
N GLN A 12 0.72 0.84 -5.30
CA GLN A 12 2.01 1.29 -5.81
C GLN A 12 1.84 2.12 -7.08
N ASP A 13 1.05 1.62 -8.03
CA ASP A 13 0.88 2.22 -9.35
C ASP A 13 -0.05 3.44 -9.35
N THR A 14 -0.91 3.57 -8.34
CA THR A 14 -1.88 4.67 -8.24
C THR A 14 -1.40 5.79 -7.33
N VAL A 15 -1.07 5.49 -6.08
CA VAL A 15 -0.78 6.49 -5.04
C VAL A 15 0.71 6.82 -5.00
N LEU A 16 1.56 5.81 -5.06
CA LEU A 16 3.01 5.95 -4.88
C LEU A 16 3.76 6.18 -6.20
N ALA A 17 3.09 6.00 -7.34
CA ALA A 17 3.70 6.16 -8.64
C ALA A 17 4.16 7.62 -8.88
N LYS A 18 5.32 7.74 -9.54
CA LYS A 18 5.91 9.00 -10.02
C LYS A 18 6.13 10.07 -8.92
N GLY A 19 6.46 9.66 -7.70
CA GLY A 19 6.92 10.60 -6.67
C GLY A 19 5.84 11.54 -6.12
N ARG A 20 4.55 11.19 -6.25
CA ARG A 20 3.45 11.95 -5.66
C ARG A 20 3.54 12.01 -4.14
N ILE A 21 3.90 10.88 -3.54
CA ILE A 21 4.08 10.73 -2.10
C ILE A 21 5.01 9.55 -1.83
N SER A 22 5.86 9.66 -0.82
CA SER A 22 6.72 8.54 -0.40
C SER A 22 5.92 7.51 0.40
N VAL A 23 6.40 6.26 0.45
CA VAL A 23 5.80 5.21 1.31
C VAL A 23 5.78 5.65 2.78
N THR A 24 6.80 6.38 3.22
CA THR A 24 6.88 6.91 4.59
C THR A 24 5.77 7.92 4.84
N GLU A 25 5.66 8.93 3.97
CA GLU A 25 4.67 9.99 4.12
C GLU A 25 3.24 9.46 3.98
N PHE A 26 3.01 8.48 3.10
CA PHE A 26 1.69 7.85 2.98
C PHE A 26 1.34 7.02 4.22
N ALA A 27 2.30 6.29 4.80
CA ALA A 27 2.10 5.57 6.05
C ALA A 27 1.75 6.53 7.20
N ASP A 28 2.42 7.68 7.28
CA ASP A 28 2.16 8.69 8.29
C ASP A 28 0.74 9.29 8.15
N ARG A 29 0.31 9.58 6.91
CA ARG A 29 -1.04 10.09 6.63
C ARG A 29 -2.13 9.08 6.96
N LEU A 30 -1.91 7.80 6.67
CA LEU A 30 -2.80 6.72 7.07
C LEU A 30 -2.70 6.43 8.57
N GLY A 31 -1.66 6.88 9.28
CA GLY A 31 -1.42 6.55 10.68
C GLY A 31 -1.07 5.07 10.91
N VAL A 32 -0.45 4.42 9.93
CA VAL A 32 0.01 3.02 9.99
C VAL A 32 1.53 2.96 9.99
N SER A 33 2.12 1.84 10.42
CA SER A 33 3.57 1.71 10.32
C SER A 33 4.04 1.65 8.86
N ARG A 34 5.13 2.37 8.55
CA ARG A 34 5.80 2.30 7.24
C ARG A 34 6.12 0.86 6.83
N VAL A 35 6.53 0.01 7.77
CA VAL A 35 6.86 -1.40 7.51
C VAL A 35 5.63 -2.20 7.08
N ALA A 36 4.48 -2.00 7.75
CA ALA A 36 3.24 -2.66 7.37
C ALA A 36 2.80 -2.25 5.97
N LEU A 37 2.76 -0.95 5.68
CA LEU A 37 2.41 -0.45 4.35
C LEU A 37 3.38 -0.97 3.29
N SER A 38 4.68 -0.94 3.54
CA SER A 38 5.71 -1.45 2.61
C SER A 38 5.50 -2.92 2.26
N ARG A 39 5.15 -3.77 3.23
CA ARG A 39 4.87 -5.19 2.95
C ARG A 39 3.65 -5.35 2.05
N VAL A 40 2.60 -4.55 2.25
CA VAL A 40 1.42 -4.56 1.38
C VAL A 40 1.80 -4.17 -0.04
N VAL A 41 2.47 -3.02 -0.21
CA VAL A 41 2.82 -2.46 -1.52
C VAL A 41 3.68 -3.42 -2.34
N ASN A 42 4.60 -4.15 -1.68
CA ASN A 42 5.45 -5.15 -2.31
C ASN A 42 4.81 -6.54 -2.44
N ALA A 43 3.48 -6.65 -2.30
CA ALA A 43 2.72 -7.91 -2.35
C ALA A 43 3.20 -8.99 -1.38
N ARG A 44 3.75 -8.59 -0.23
CA ARG A 44 4.23 -9.48 0.85
C ARG A 44 3.27 -9.57 2.04
N ALA A 45 2.18 -8.81 2.04
CA ALA A 45 1.13 -8.85 3.06
C ALA A 45 -0.22 -8.42 2.48
N ALA A 46 -1.30 -8.96 3.02
CA ALA A 46 -2.65 -8.50 2.72
C ALA A 46 -2.94 -7.13 3.38
N VAL A 47 -3.93 -6.41 2.84
CA VAL A 47 -4.48 -5.19 3.46
C VAL A 47 -5.33 -5.60 4.66
N SER A 48 -5.06 -5.06 5.85
CA SER A 48 -5.89 -5.28 7.02
C SER A 48 -7.17 -4.45 6.96
N ALA A 49 -8.22 -4.86 7.69
CA ALA A 49 -9.46 -4.09 7.79
C ALA A 49 -9.22 -2.66 8.31
N ASP A 50 -8.35 -2.49 9.31
CA ASP A 50 -7.97 -1.18 9.84
C ASP A 50 -7.30 -0.30 8.78
N MET A 51 -6.40 -0.87 7.96
CA MET A 51 -5.74 -0.14 6.88
C MET A 51 -6.71 0.23 5.74
N ALA A 52 -7.72 -0.60 5.49
CA ALA A 52 -8.74 -0.32 4.47
C ALA A 52 -9.73 0.78 4.86
N LEU A 53 -9.88 1.06 6.16
CA LEU A 53 -10.75 2.11 6.69
C LEU A 53 -10.08 3.49 6.79
N ARG A 54 -8.76 3.56 6.55
CA ARG A 54 -7.95 4.78 6.68
C ARG A 54 -7.75 5.48 5.34
#